data_AF-A0A1V9ZWC1-F1
#
_entry.id   AF-A0A1V9ZWC1-F1
#
_cell.length_a   1.000
_cell.length_b   1.000
_cell.length_c   1.000
_cell.angle_alpha   90.00
_cell.angle_beta   90.00
_cell.angle_gamma   90.00
#
_symmetry.space_group_name_H-M   'P 1'
#
loop_
_entity.id
_entity.type
_entity.pdbx_description
1 polymer ?
#
loop_
_entity_poly.entity_id
_entity_poly.type
_entity_poly.pdbx_seq_one_letter_code
_entity_poly.pdbx_strand_id
1 'polypeptide(L)'
;MIYDVTEMVYAIYKDIGKVSWRDTIIEGLMSRVLYWTIAGYLLAAFPIAVWNLNKEIATKRRQWKMAAMLSMILSITILSAIVEDYTEKIFFIVGAIVGAFCTQMHFEIAEMISEHFEAAKEKKE
;
A
#
# COMPACT_ATOMS: atom_id res chain seq x y z
N MET A 1 5.74 46.50 3.91
CA MET A 1 5.33 45.90 5.19
C MET A 1 5.96 44.52 5.23
N ILE A 2 7.19 44.44 5.75
CA ILE A 2 7.95 43.18 5.81
C ILE A 2 7.45 42.48 7.06
N TYR A 3 6.61 41.46 6.92
CA TYR A 3 6.31 40.57 8.03
C TYR A 3 7.64 39.94 8.46
N ASP A 4 8.02 40.17 9.72
CA ASP A 4 9.26 39.68 10.30
C ASP A 4 9.20 38.15 10.29
N VAL A 5 9.93 37.55 9.35
CA VAL A 5 10.05 36.08 9.16
C VAL A 5 10.42 35.41 10.49
N THR A 6 11.11 36.13 11.36
CA THR A 6 11.51 35.67 12.70
C THR A 6 10.30 35.45 13.61
N GLU A 7 9.30 36.35 13.61
CA GLU A 7 8.08 36.15 14.40
C GLU A 7 7.24 35.00 13.88
N MET A 8 7.17 34.83 12.56
CA MET A 8 6.44 33.71 11.94
C MET A 8 7.09 32.37 12.28
N VAL A 9 8.42 32.27 12.19
CA VAL A 9 9.16 31.05 12.56
C VAL A 9 9.04 30.78 14.07
N TYR A 10 9.08 31.81 14.91
CA TYR A 10 8.92 31.67 16.35
C TYR A 10 7.51 31.22 16.75
N ALA A 11 6.47 31.72 16.07
CA ALA A 11 5.09 31.28 16.25
C ALA A 11 4.91 29.80 15.87
N ILE A 12 5.47 29.38 14.72
CA ILE A 12 5.44 27.98 14.28
C ILE A 12 6.17 27.07 15.29
N TYR A 13 7.35 27.47 15.76
CA TYR A 13 8.11 26.69 16.76
C TYR A 13 7.41 26.58 18.11
N LYS A 14 6.76 27.66 18.55
CA LYS A 14 6.03 27.73 19.81
C LYS A 14 4.78 26.84 19.80
N ASP A 15 4.18 26.61 18.65
CA ASP A 15 3.04 25.70 18.50
C ASP A 15 3.46 24.25 18.28
N ILE A 16 4.57 23.98 17.59
CA ILE A 16 5.12 22.61 17.46
C ILE A 16 5.40 21.98 18.84
N GLY A 17 5.87 22.77 19.82
CA GLY A 17 6.10 22.31 21.18
C GLY A 17 4.83 21.99 21.99
N LYS A 18 3.64 22.39 21.52
CA LYS A 18 2.35 22.10 22.15
C LYS A 18 1.59 20.96 21.48
N VAL A 19 1.96 20.57 20.27
CA VAL A 19 1.33 19.43 19.59
C VAL A 19 1.85 18.16 20.25
N SER A 20 0.99 17.42 20.94
CA SER A 20 1.39 16.13 21.47
C SER A 20 1.64 15.21 20.27
N TRP A 21 2.77 14.50 20.25
CA TRP A 21 3.08 13.51 19.20
C TRP A 21 1.92 12.52 18.98
N ARG A 22 1.16 12.26 20.03
CA ARG A 22 -0.03 11.41 20.00
C ARG A 22 -1.14 12.02 19.14
N ASP A 23 -1.36 13.33 19.19
CA ASP A 23 -2.38 14.00 18.39
C ASP A 23 -1.95 14.08 16.93
N THR A 24 -0.67 14.35 16.64
CA THR A 24 -0.13 14.28 15.27
C THR A 24 -0.25 12.88 14.67
N ILE A 25 0.01 11.84 15.48
CA ILE A 25 -0.13 10.44 15.05
C ILE A 25 -1.61 10.09 14.84
N ILE A 26 -2.52 10.53 15.71
CA ILE A 26 -3.96 10.28 15.59
C ILE A 26 -4.57 11.04 14.39
N GLU A 27 -4.20 12.31 14.19
CA GLU A 27 -4.58 13.07 12.99
C GLU A 27 -3.97 12.47 11.72
N GLY A 28 -2.73 11.98 11.79
CA GLY A 28 -2.08 11.21 10.72
C GLY A 28 -2.82 9.90 10.41
N LEU A 29 -3.29 9.19 11.44
CA LEU A 29 -4.10 7.96 11.33
C LEU A 29 -5.50 8.20 10.78
N MET A 30 -6.09 9.34 11.11
CA MET A 30 -7.35 9.82 10.54
C MET A 30 -7.16 10.55 9.20
N SER A 31 -5.92 10.66 8.71
CA SER A 31 -5.63 11.46 7.53
C SER A 31 -6.09 10.75 6.26
N ARG A 32 -6.61 11.55 5.32
CA ARG A 32 -6.96 11.09 3.97
C ARG A 32 -5.76 10.47 3.25
N VAL A 33 -4.54 10.90 3.62
CA VAL A 33 -3.29 10.35 3.11
C VAL A 33 -3.12 8.88 3.49
N LEU A 34 -3.30 8.52 4.77
CA LEU A 34 -3.21 7.12 5.20
C LEU A 34 -4.30 6.27 4.55
N TYR A 35 -5.52 6.79 4.44
CA TYR A 35 -6.62 6.11 3.74
C TYR A 35 -6.24 5.76 2.29
N TRP A 36 -5.73 6.72 1.52
CA TRP A 36 -5.34 6.49 0.13
C TRP A 36 -4.14 5.57 -0.01
N THR A 37 -3.19 5.61 0.92
CA THR A 37 -2.10 4.62 0.97
C THR A 37 -2.62 3.21 1.18
N ILE A 38 -3.56 2.99 2.12
CA ILE A 38 -4.16 1.68 2.34
C ILE A 38 -4.99 1.24 1.14
N ALA A 39 -5.75 2.16 0.53
CA ALA A 39 -6.55 1.87 -0.66
C ALA A 39 -5.66 1.41 -1.84
N GLY A 40 -4.56 2.12 -2.10
CA GLY A 40 -3.57 1.74 -3.10
C GLY A 40 -2.97 0.37 -2.81
N TYR A 41 -2.59 0.13 -1.55
CA TYR A 41 -2.05 -1.15 -1.08
C TYR A 41 -3.00 -2.30 -1.42
N LEU A 42 -4.27 -2.21 -1.01
CA LEU A 42 -5.24 -3.29 -1.20
C LEU A 42 -5.52 -3.57 -2.67
N LEU A 43 -5.63 -2.52 -3.49
CA LEU A 43 -5.91 -2.65 -4.92
C LEU A 43 -4.81 -3.37 -5.70
N ALA A 44 -3.55 -3.13 -5.31
CA ALA A 44 -2.39 -3.77 -5.93
C ALA A 44 -2.15 -5.18 -5.35
N ALA A 45 -2.32 -5.35 -4.04
CA ALA A 45 -2.18 -6.62 -3.35
C ALA A 45 -3.19 -7.66 -3.85
N PHE A 46 -4.46 -7.26 -4.05
CA PHE A 46 -5.54 -8.19 -4.39
C PHE A 46 -5.27 -9.06 -5.63
N PRO A 47 -4.98 -8.53 -6.84
CA PRO A 47 -4.73 -9.37 -8.01
C PRO A 47 -3.51 -10.30 -7.83
N ILE A 48 -2.49 -9.87 -7.10
CA ILE A 48 -1.28 -10.67 -6.81
C ILE A 48 -1.60 -11.80 -5.84
N ALA A 49 -2.37 -11.52 -4.78
CA ALA A 49 -2.81 -12.54 -3.84
C ALA A 49 -3.69 -13.59 -4.51
N VAL A 50 -4.67 -13.15 -5.30
CA VAL A 50 -5.56 -14.08 -6.00
C VAL A 50 -4.77 -14.89 -7.04
N TRP A 51 -3.78 -14.30 -7.73
CA TRP A 51 -2.85 -15.02 -8.61
C TRP A 51 -2.09 -16.11 -7.87
N ASN A 52 -1.37 -15.77 -6.79
CA ASN A 52 -0.53 -16.73 -6.08
C ASN A 52 -1.35 -17.87 -5.43
N LEU A 53 -2.55 -17.58 -4.93
CA LEU A 53 -3.47 -18.60 -4.40
C LEU A 53 -4.00 -19.60 -5.44
N ASN A 54 -3.89 -19.28 -6.72
CA ASN A 54 -4.47 -20.10 -7.79
C ASN A 54 -3.47 -20.41 -8.92
N LYS A 55 -2.18 -20.14 -8.70
CA LYS A 55 -1.14 -20.22 -9.74
C LYS A 55 -1.01 -21.62 -10.36
N GLU A 56 -1.40 -22.66 -9.63
CA GLU A 56 -1.36 -24.06 -10.07
C GLU A 56 -2.47 -24.41 -11.08
N ILE A 57 -3.51 -23.57 -11.20
CA ILE A 57 -4.64 -23.82 -12.09
C ILE A 57 -4.37 -23.20 -13.47
N ALA A 58 -3.71 -23.95 -14.35
CA ALA A 58 -3.31 -23.52 -15.69
C ALA A 58 -4.47 -22.98 -16.58
N THR A 59 -5.70 -23.47 -16.36
CA THR A 59 -6.91 -23.07 -17.11
C THR A 59 -7.38 -21.65 -16.81
N LYS A 60 -6.89 -20.99 -15.76
CA LYS A 60 -7.37 -19.66 -15.33
C LYS A 60 -6.55 -18.47 -15.85
N ARG A 61 -5.55 -18.69 -16.73
CA ARG A 61 -4.69 -17.62 -17.31
C ARG A 61 -5.46 -16.42 -17.87
N ARG A 62 -6.64 -16.64 -18.49
CA ARG A 62 -7.49 -15.56 -19.00
C ARG A 62 -8.16 -14.75 -17.88
N GLN A 63 -8.59 -15.41 -16.80
CA GLN A 63 -9.19 -14.76 -15.63
C GLN A 63 -8.17 -13.88 -14.91
N TRP A 64 -6.91 -14.31 -14.87
CA TRP A 64 -5.80 -13.53 -14.31
C TRP A 64 -5.51 -12.25 -15.08
N LYS A 65 -5.43 -12.35 -16.41
CA LYS A 65 -5.28 -11.18 -17.27
C LYS A 65 -6.44 -10.19 -17.08
N MET A 66 -7.67 -10.69 -16.91
CA MET A 66 -8.82 -9.85 -16.61
C MET A 66 -8.73 -9.20 -15.22
N ALA A 67 -8.35 -9.93 -14.17
CA ALA A 67 -8.23 -9.38 -12.81
C ALA A 67 -7.16 -8.29 -12.73
N ALA A 68 -5.99 -8.50 -13.35
CA ALA A 68 -4.94 -7.50 -13.44
C ALA A 68 -5.39 -6.27 -14.25
N MET A 69 -6.06 -6.48 -15.38
CA MET A 69 -6.59 -5.38 -16.19
C MET A 69 -7.66 -4.57 -15.44
N LEU A 70 -8.57 -5.24 -14.73
CA LEU A 70 -9.59 -4.57 -13.91
C LEU A 70 -8.97 -3.77 -12.76
N SER A 71 -7.97 -4.33 -12.06
CA SER A 71 -7.23 -3.60 -11.02
C SER A 71 -6.49 -2.38 -11.58
N MET A 72 -5.89 -2.50 -12.77
CA MET A 72 -5.22 -1.39 -13.43
C MET A 72 -6.21 -0.29 -13.83
N ILE A 73 -7.34 -0.64 -14.46
CA ILE A 73 -8.40 0.32 -14.82
C ILE A 73 -8.92 1.01 -13.56
N LEU A 74 -9.22 0.25 -12.52
CA LEU A 74 -9.75 0.80 -11.26
C LEU A 74 -8.76 1.76 -10.60
N SER A 75 -7.46 1.42 -10.62
CA SER A 75 -6.40 2.30 -10.12
C SER A 75 -6.29 3.59 -10.92
N ILE A 76 -6.39 3.52 -12.25
CA ILE A 76 -6.39 4.71 -13.14
C ILE A 76 -7.62 5.57 -12.88
N THR A 77 -8.80 4.96 -12.73
CA THR A 77 -10.05 5.68 -12.42
C THR A 77 -9.95 6.41 -11.08
N ILE A 78 -9.43 5.74 -10.04
CA ILE A 78 -9.25 6.36 -8.72
C ILE A 78 -8.27 7.55 -8.80
N LEU A 79 -7.12 7.36 -9.44
CA LEU A 79 -6.09 8.40 -9.61
C LEU A 79 -6.55 9.60 -10.44
N SER A 80 -7.42 9.37 -11.43
CA SER A 80 -7.80 10.41 -12.40
C SER A 80 -9.11 11.12 -12.04
N ALA A 81 -10.04 10.43 -11.37
CA ALA A 81 -11.41 10.93 -11.16
C ALA A 81 -11.81 11.13 -9.70
N ILE A 82 -11.11 10.51 -8.73
CA ILE A 82 -11.54 10.52 -7.32
C ILE A 82 -10.53 11.26 -6.44
N VAL A 83 -9.24 11.05 -6.69
CA VAL A 83 -8.18 11.74 -5.94
C VAL A 83 -7.86 13.06 -6.65
N GLU A 84 -8.24 14.19 -6.05
CA GLU A 84 -7.98 15.52 -6.63
C GLU A 84 -6.61 16.08 -6.20
N ASP A 85 -6.19 15.80 -4.97
CA ASP A 85 -4.96 16.31 -4.37
C ASP A 85 -3.70 15.52 -4.83
N TYR A 86 -2.63 16.23 -5.18
CA TYR A 86 -1.37 15.63 -5.64
C TYR A 86 -0.67 14.79 -4.56
N THR A 87 -0.71 15.23 -3.30
CA THR A 87 -0.20 14.48 -2.15
C THR A 87 -0.94 13.17 -2.02
N GLU A 88 -2.27 13.19 -2.05
CA GLU A 88 -3.09 11.98 -1.96
C GLU A 88 -2.78 10.99 -3.11
N LYS A 89 -2.54 11.49 -4.34
CA LYS A 89 -2.13 10.65 -5.49
C LYS A 89 -0.78 9.98 -5.27
N ILE A 90 0.21 10.72 -4.78
CA ILE A 90 1.54 10.17 -4.48
C ILE A 90 1.42 9.04 -3.47
N PHE A 91 0.69 9.27 -2.38
CA PHE A 91 0.54 8.30 -1.31
C PHE A 91 -0.30 7.08 -1.71
N PHE A 92 -1.26 7.23 -2.63
CA PHE A 92 -1.93 6.11 -3.29
C PHE A 92 -0.95 5.25 -4.10
N ILE A 93 -0.11 5.88 -4.92
CA ILE A 93 0.90 5.18 -5.75
C ILE A 93 1.92 4.46 -4.86
N VAL A 94 2.42 5.13 -3.82
CA VAL A 94 3.33 4.51 -2.84
C VAL A 94 2.66 3.30 -2.18
N GLY A 95 1.41 3.44 -1.75
CA GLY A 95 0.62 2.35 -1.21
C GLY A 95 0.53 1.16 -2.16
N ALA A 96 0.23 1.41 -3.43
CA ALA A 96 0.13 0.39 -4.47
C ALA A 96 1.46 -0.36 -4.70
N ILE A 97 2.58 0.36 -4.79
CA ILE A 97 3.91 -0.24 -4.95
C ILE A 97 4.25 -1.14 -3.76
N VAL A 98 4.07 -0.61 -2.54
CA VAL A 98 4.34 -1.37 -1.30
C VAL A 98 3.42 -2.58 -1.20
N GLY A 99 2.13 -2.43 -1.51
CA GLY A 99 1.15 -3.52 -1.49
C GLY A 99 1.50 -4.65 -2.45
N ALA A 100 1.90 -4.32 -3.67
CA ALA A 100 2.33 -5.31 -4.64
C ALA A 100 3.57 -6.08 -4.16
N PHE A 101 4.61 -5.35 -3.73
CA PHE A 101 5.87 -5.93 -3.29
C PHE A 101 5.69 -6.81 -2.05
N CYS A 102 5.03 -6.29 -1.00
CA CYS A 102 4.81 -7.03 0.24
C CYS A 102 3.98 -8.29 0.02
N THR A 103 2.94 -8.22 -0.81
CA THR A 103 2.10 -9.38 -1.10
C THR A 103 2.89 -10.46 -1.82
N GLN A 104 3.65 -10.10 -2.86
CA GLN A 104 4.50 -11.04 -3.58
C GLN A 104 5.52 -11.71 -2.64
N MET A 105 6.21 -10.92 -1.82
CA MET A 105 7.19 -11.42 -0.87
C MET A 105 6.58 -12.39 0.17
N HIS A 106 5.39 -12.10 0.70
CA HIS A 106 4.73 -13.01 1.64
C HIS A 106 4.41 -14.38 1.02
N PHE A 107 3.99 -14.42 -0.25
CA PHE A 107 3.73 -15.68 -0.95
C PHE A 107 5.03 -16.45 -1.24
N GLU A 108 6.10 -15.77 -1.67
CA GLU A 108 7.40 -16.42 -1.89
C GLU A 108 7.97 -17.04 -0.61
N ILE A 109 7.86 -16.33 0.53
CA ILE A 109 8.26 -16.87 1.83
C ILE A 109 7.39 -18.07 2.22
N ALA A 110 6.08 -17.99 2.02
CA ALA A 110 5.16 -19.08 2.33
C ALA A 110 5.46 -20.34 1.51
N GLU A 111 5.78 -20.19 0.23
CA GLU A 111 6.19 -21.29 -0.65
C GLU A 111 7.50 -21.91 -0.21
N MET A 112 8.53 -21.09 0.06
CA MET A 112 9.83 -21.56 0.55
C MET A 112 9.69 -22.37 1.84
N ILE A 113 8.85 -21.91 2.77
CA ILE A 113 8.54 -22.61 4.01
C ILE A 113 7.84 -23.95 3.73
N SER A 114 6.84 -23.96 2.85
CA SER A 114 6.09 -25.17 2.48
C SER A 114 7.01 -26.23 1.89
N GLU A 115 7.87 -25.86 0.93
CA GLU A 115 8.84 -26.75 0.30
C GLU A 115 9.82 -27.34 1.33
N HIS A 116 10.29 -26.54 2.29
CA HIS A 116 11.17 -27.04 3.37
C HIS A 116 10.46 -28.04 4.27
N PHE A 117 9.18 -27.84 4.58
CA PHE A 117 8.39 -28.80 5.36
C PHE A 117 8.14 -30.10 4.61
N GLU A 118 7.82 -30.05 3.32
CA GLU A 118 7.63 -31.24 2.48
C GLU A 118 8.91 -32.05 2.34
N ALA A 119 10.04 -31.41 2.03
CA ALA A 119 11.34 -32.07 1.94
C ALA A 119 11.81 -32.68 3.28
N ALA A 120 11.45 -32.04 4.41
CA ALA A 120 11.74 -32.58 5.73
C ALA A 120 10.86 -33.78 6.10
N LYS A 121 9.66 -33.89 5.48
CA LYS A 121 8.72 -34.99 5.70
C LYS A 121 9.09 -36.22 4.86
N GLU A 122 9.49 -36.04 3.61
CA GLU A 122 10.00 -37.13 2.74
C GLU A 122 11.27 -37.78 3.28
N LYS A 123 12.15 -37.05 3.99
CA LYS A 123 13.37 -37.63 4.60
C LYS A 123 13.12 -38.46 5.87
N LYS A 124 11.88 -38.46 6.40
CA LYS A 124 11.50 -39.24 7.60
C LYS A 124 10.75 -40.54 7.27
N GLU A 125 10.36 -40.73 6.02
CA GLU A 125 9.90 -42.02 5.47
C GLU A 125 11.08 -42.78 4.86
#